data_AF-G4A915-F1
#
_entry.id   AF-G4A915-F1
#
_cell.length_a   1.000
_cell.length_b   1.000
_cell.length_c   1.000
_cell.angle_alpha   90.00
_cell.angle_beta   90.00
_cell.angle_gamma   90.00
#
_symmetry.space_group_name_H-M   'P 1'
#
loop_
_entity.id
_entity.type
_entity.pdbx_description
1 polymer ?
#
loop_
_entity_poly.entity_id
_entity_poly.type
_entity_poly.pdbx_seq_one_letter_code
_entity_poly.pdbx_strand_id
1 'polypeptide(L)'
;MIDGLITLDCEQGSEQWLKARLGIPTATGFENIVTPTGKKSSGQIKYMAELIEESILGLQDESFKSRFMDRGNQLESPARSAYEFVTGNDVVQVGGVYLDDKKELMVSPDGLIPSLKKGLEIKCPKMSTHIRYLLEGVVPSEYIIQVQANLWARAYGESVKRILIK
;
A
#
# COMPACT_ATOMS: atom_id res chain seq x y z
N MET A 1 17.17 9.81 2.43
CA MET A 1 16.56 9.95 1.09
C MET A 1 16.92 8.71 0.30
N ILE A 2 15.93 7.90 -0.06
CA ILE A 2 16.12 6.79 -1.02
C ILE A 2 15.90 7.41 -2.40
N ASP A 3 16.95 7.46 -3.23
CA ASP A 3 16.98 7.98 -4.62
C ASP A 3 15.76 8.81 -5.07
N GLY A 4 15.78 10.11 -4.75
CA GLY A 4 14.78 11.08 -5.26
C GLY A 4 13.36 10.93 -4.70
N LEU A 5 13.10 9.97 -3.81
CA LEU A 5 11.81 9.79 -3.16
C LEU A 5 11.67 10.69 -1.94
N ILE A 6 10.48 11.26 -1.75
CA ILE A 6 10.09 11.99 -0.54
C ILE A 6 9.48 11.00 0.44
N THR A 7 10.29 10.46 1.35
CA THR A 7 9.89 9.38 2.26
C THR A 7 9.45 9.91 3.62
N LEU A 8 8.40 9.31 4.18
CA LEU A 8 8.06 9.39 5.60
C LEU A 8 8.84 8.30 6.36
N ASP A 9 9.69 8.71 7.30
CA ASP A 9 10.53 7.81 8.10
C ASP A 9 9.90 7.54 9.47
N CYS A 10 8.99 6.58 9.51
CA CYS A 10 8.36 6.09 10.74
C CYS A 10 7.85 4.65 10.54
N GLU A 11 7.56 3.96 11.64
CA GLU A 11 6.95 2.64 11.59
C GLU A 11 5.52 2.73 11.04
N GLN A 12 5.16 1.85 10.09
CA GLN A 12 3.77 1.78 9.60
C GLN A 12 2.85 1.29 10.72
N GLY A 13 1.67 1.92 10.84
CA GLY A 13 0.74 1.68 11.94
C GLY A 13 1.03 2.48 13.21
N SER A 14 2.17 3.19 13.29
CA SER A 14 2.42 4.14 14.39
C SER A 14 1.48 5.34 14.34
N GLU A 15 1.32 6.04 15.46
CA GLU A 15 0.50 7.26 15.53
C GLU A 15 1.01 8.34 14.55
N GLN A 16 2.33 8.47 14.41
CA GLN A 16 2.94 9.38 13.44
C GLN A 16 2.54 9.02 12.00
N TRP A 17 2.55 7.74 11.67
CA TRP A 17 2.14 7.23 10.37
C TRP A 17 0.66 7.50 10.09
N LEU A 18 -0.20 7.27 11.08
CA LEU A 18 -1.64 7.53 10.96
C LEU A 18 -1.90 9.03 10.75
N LYS A 19 -1.24 9.91 11.53
CA LYS A 19 -1.36 11.37 11.38
C LYS A 19 -0.92 11.88 10.02
N ALA A 20 0.17 11.33 9.49
CA ALA A 20 0.70 11.71 8.19
C ALA A 20 -0.21 11.36 7.00
N ARG A 21 -1.24 10.54 7.22
CA ARG A 21 -2.21 10.05 6.21
C ARG A 21 -3.56 10.73 6.27
N LEU A 22 -3.82 11.55 7.29
CA LEU A 22 -5.11 12.18 7.49
C LEU A 22 -5.47 13.09 6.33
N GLY A 23 -6.65 12.86 5.75
CA GLY A 23 -7.24 13.73 4.75
C GLY A 23 -6.54 13.75 3.39
N ILE A 24 -5.63 12.80 3.15
CA ILE A 24 -4.99 12.62 1.85
C ILE A 24 -5.28 11.23 1.26
N PRO A 25 -5.46 11.11 -0.07
CA PRO A 25 -5.54 9.81 -0.71
C PRO A 25 -4.31 8.95 -0.45
N THR A 26 -4.57 7.67 -0.13
CA THR A 26 -3.52 6.65 -0.01
C THR A 26 -3.76 5.50 -0.97
N ALA A 27 -2.72 4.72 -1.29
CA ALA A 27 -2.78 3.68 -2.34
C ALA A 27 -4.03 2.78 -2.26
N THR A 28 -4.42 2.35 -1.07
CA THR A 28 -5.61 1.50 -0.85
C THR A 28 -6.93 2.23 -1.06
N GLY A 29 -6.98 3.55 -0.88
CA GLY A 29 -8.17 4.38 -1.11
C GLY A 29 -8.38 4.77 -2.58
N PHE A 30 -7.40 4.56 -3.47
CA PHE A 30 -7.51 4.95 -4.87
C PHE A 30 -8.66 4.27 -5.63
N GLU A 31 -9.09 3.08 -5.20
CA GLU A 31 -10.26 2.39 -5.77
C GLU A 31 -11.56 3.19 -5.62
N ASN A 32 -11.62 4.08 -4.61
CA ASN A 32 -12.73 5.00 -4.41
C ASN A 32 -12.64 6.25 -5.27
N ILE A 33 -11.53 6.47 -5.98
CA ILE A 33 -11.35 7.60 -6.91
C ILE A 33 -11.53 7.11 -8.35
N VAL A 34 -10.88 6.01 -8.70
CA VAL A 34 -10.81 5.48 -10.07
C VAL A 34 -10.96 3.97 -10.08
N THR A 35 -11.69 3.44 -11.06
CA THR A 35 -11.85 2.00 -11.27
C THR A 35 -10.63 1.41 -11.99
N PRO A 36 -10.42 0.09 -11.96
CA PRO A 36 -9.35 -0.56 -12.75
C PRO A 36 -9.39 -0.27 -14.26
N THR A 37 -10.54 0.18 -14.79
CA THR A 37 -10.72 0.56 -16.20
C THR A 37 -10.52 2.05 -16.47
N GLY A 38 -10.06 2.83 -15.48
CA GLY A 38 -9.80 4.26 -15.60
C GLY A 38 -11.05 5.15 -15.50
N LYS A 39 -12.21 4.60 -15.15
CA LYS A 39 -13.45 5.38 -14.97
C LYS A 39 -13.50 5.96 -13.56
N LYS A 40 -14.26 7.04 -13.38
CA LYS A 40 -14.56 7.57 -12.03
C LYS A 40 -15.25 6.49 -11.20
N SER A 41 -14.79 6.29 -9.97
CA SER A 41 -15.45 5.38 -9.03
C SER A 41 -16.74 6.01 -8.51
N SER A 42 -17.78 5.19 -8.32
CA SER A 42 -19.02 5.65 -7.68
C SER A 42 -18.83 6.01 -6.20
N GLY A 43 -17.72 5.57 -5.59
CA GLY A 43 -17.34 5.89 -4.21
C GLY A 43 -16.73 7.29 -4.01
N GLN A 44 -16.46 8.05 -5.08
CA GLN A 44 -15.64 9.27 -5.01
C GLN A 44 -16.18 10.33 -4.05
N ILE A 45 -17.50 10.58 -4.06
CA ILE A 45 -18.09 11.60 -3.18
C ILE A 45 -18.01 11.17 -1.72
N LYS A 46 -18.30 9.89 -1.44
CA LYS A 46 -18.20 9.34 -0.09
C LYS A 46 -16.76 9.42 0.43
N TYR A 47 -15.79 8.96 -0.36
CA TYR A 47 -14.38 8.97 0.04
C TYR A 47 -13.83 10.39 0.20
N MET A 48 -14.25 11.33 -0.66
CA MET A 48 -13.91 12.74 -0.49
C MET A 48 -14.44 13.30 0.83
N ALA A 49 -15.68 12.95 1.22
CA ALA A 49 -16.24 13.37 2.49
C ALA A 49 -15.47 12.77 3.68
N GLU A 50 -15.08 11.48 3.61
CA GLU A 50 -14.25 10.82 4.63
C GLU A 50 -12.88 11.51 4.78
N LEU A 51 -12.21 11.86 3.68
CA LEU A 51 -10.94 12.59 3.73
C LEU A 51 -11.09 14.00 4.33
N ILE A 52 -12.17 14.71 3.98
CA ILE A 52 -12.47 16.02 4.57
C ILE A 52 -12.73 15.88 6.07
N GLU A 53 -13.50 14.88 6.48
CA GLU A 53 -13.76 14.58 7.89
C GLU A 53 -12.46 14.30 8.66
N GLU A 54 -11.58 13.44 8.13
CA GLU A 54 -10.25 13.18 8.71
C GLU A 54 -9.41 14.47 8.85
N SER A 55 -9.47 15.36 7.87
CA SER A 55 -8.72 16.62 7.89
C SER A 55 -9.20 17.60 8.97
N ILE A 56 -10.49 17.50 9.35
CA ILE A 56 -11.12 18.37 10.35
C ILE A 56 -11.01 17.77 11.75
N LEU A 57 -11.33 16.48 11.89
CA LEU A 57 -11.44 15.82 13.19
C LEU A 57 -10.12 15.19 13.68
N GLY A 58 -9.18 14.94 12.77
CA GLY A 58 -7.92 14.26 13.09
C GLY A 58 -8.09 12.75 13.31
N LEU A 59 -7.19 12.14 14.11
CA LEU A 59 -7.26 10.71 14.42
C LEU A 59 -8.58 10.36 15.12
N GLN A 60 -9.37 9.49 14.49
CA GLN A 60 -10.55 8.89 15.08
C GLN A 60 -10.24 7.52 15.70
N ASP A 61 -11.17 6.96 16.48
CA ASP A 61 -11.04 5.62 17.06
C ASP A 61 -10.77 4.55 15.98
N GLU A 62 -10.04 3.49 16.37
CA GLU A 62 -9.65 2.44 15.43
C GLU A 62 -10.86 1.84 14.69
N SER A 63 -10.77 1.82 13.36
CA SER A 63 -11.74 1.11 12.54
C SER A 63 -11.65 -0.40 12.77
N PHE A 64 -12.79 -1.08 12.58
CA PHE A 64 -12.87 -2.53 12.75
C PHE A 64 -11.84 -3.25 11.85
N LYS A 65 -10.89 -3.94 12.48
CA LYS A 65 -10.00 -4.89 11.81
C LYS A 65 -10.61 -6.29 11.90
N SER A 66 -10.73 -6.96 10.75
CA SER A 66 -11.11 -8.37 10.76
C SER A 66 -9.94 -9.24 11.21
N ARG A 67 -10.21 -10.43 11.77
CA ARG A 67 -9.19 -11.43 12.12
C ARG A 67 -8.21 -11.73 10.98
N PHE A 68 -8.65 -11.66 9.72
CA PHE A 68 -7.78 -11.89 8.56
C PHE A 68 -6.86 -10.71 8.26
N MET A 69 -7.29 -9.47 8.53
CA MET A 69 -6.44 -8.28 8.42
C MET A 69 -5.36 -8.31 9.50
N ASP A 70 -5.74 -8.59 10.75
CA ASP A 70 -4.78 -8.68 11.86
C ASP A 70 -3.72 -9.76 11.63
N ARG A 71 -4.16 -10.96 11.20
CA ARG A 71 -3.25 -12.02 10.79
C ARG A 71 -2.35 -11.56 9.65
N GLY A 72 -2.90 -10.84 8.67
CA GLY A 72 -2.15 -10.32 7.53
C GLY A 72 -1.00 -9.42 7.96
N ASN A 73 -1.28 -8.46 8.87
CA ASN A 73 -0.30 -7.54 9.43
C ASN A 73 0.80 -8.28 10.20
N GLN A 74 0.45 -9.27 11.03
CA GLN A 74 1.43 -10.07 11.77
C GLN A 74 2.35 -10.87 10.84
N LEU A 75 1.83 -11.26 9.68
CA LEU A 75 2.53 -12.09 8.71
C LEU A 75 3.38 -11.28 7.72
N GLU A 76 3.15 -9.99 7.55
CA GLU A 76 3.87 -9.18 6.57
C GLU A 76 5.39 -9.19 6.76
N SER A 77 5.86 -9.03 8.00
CA SER A 77 7.30 -9.07 8.33
C SER A 77 7.97 -10.40 7.93
N PRO A 78 7.48 -11.58 8.35
CA PRO A 78 8.05 -12.84 7.88
C PRO A 78 7.86 -13.06 6.36
N ALA A 79 6.82 -12.49 5.73
CA ALA A 79 6.67 -12.52 4.27
C ALA A 79 7.83 -11.81 3.57
N ARG A 80 8.19 -10.62 4.08
CA ARG A 80 9.28 -9.80 3.57
C ARG A 80 10.60 -10.54 3.70
N SER A 81 10.89 -11.10 4.88
CA SER A 81 12.12 -11.89 5.06
C SER A 81 12.17 -13.11 4.15
N ALA A 82 11.03 -13.79 3.91
CA ALA A 82 10.97 -14.88 2.95
C ALA A 82 11.21 -14.41 1.51
N TYR A 83 10.69 -13.24 1.13
CA TYR A 83 10.95 -12.62 -0.16
C TYR A 83 12.45 -12.32 -0.34
N GLU A 84 13.08 -11.68 0.64
CA GLU A 84 14.51 -11.35 0.63
C GLU A 84 15.35 -12.63 0.48
N PHE A 85 15.07 -13.65 1.29
CA PHE A 85 15.78 -14.93 1.22
C PHE A 85 15.65 -15.63 -0.13
N VAL A 86 14.45 -15.66 -0.71
CA VAL A 86 14.18 -16.36 -1.99
C VAL A 86 14.76 -15.59 -3.18
N THR A 87 14.78 -14.26 -3.13
CA THR A 87 15.16 -13.42 -4.28
C THR A 87 16.58 -12.88 -4.21
N GLY A 88 17.19 -12.85 -3.02
CA GLY A 88 18.47 -12.18 -2.77
C GLY A 88 18.40 -10.65 -2.88
N ASN A 89 17.19 -10.07 -2.96
CA ASN A 89 17.00 -8.62 -3.02
C ASN A 89 16.91 -8.05 -1.61
N ASP A 90 17.66 -6.98 -1.33
CA ASP A 90 17.51 -6.20 -0.10
C ASP A 90 16.24 -5.36 -0.13
N VAL A 91 15.42 -5.45 0.92
CA VAL A 91 14.19 -4.67 1.05
C VAL A 91 14.33 -3.63 2.16
N VAL A 92 14.05 -2.37 1.81
CA VAL A 92 14.03 -1.24 2.75
C VAL A 92 12.59 -0.87 3.07
N GLN A 93 12.25 -0.84 4.36
CA GLN A 93 10.95 -0.33 4.81
C GLN A 93 10.96 1.20 4.93
N VAL A 94 9.80 1.80 4.64
CA VAL A 94 9.51 3.22 4.87
C VAL A 94 8.09 3.34 5.42
N GLY A 95 7.79 4.43 6.14
CA GLY A 95 6.42 4.74 6.56
C GLY A 95 5.55 5.07 5.35
N GLY A 96 6.09 5.82 4.40
CA GLY A 96 5.42 6.12 3.16
C GLY A 96 6.29 6.88 2.17
N VAL A 97 5.75 7.08 0.99
CA VAL A 97 6.34 7.86 -0.10
C VAL A 97 5.27 8.85 -0.58
N TYR A 98 5.59 10.13 -0.50
CA TYR A 98 4.76 11.19 -1.07
C TYR A 98 5.03 11.33 -2.56
N LEU A 99 3.99 11.68 -3.32
CA LEU A 99 4.13 11.95 -4.76
C LEU A 99 5.05 13.14 -5.03
N ASP A 100 4.88 14.22 -4.27
CA ASP A 100 5.60 15.47 -4.42
C ASP A 100 5.68 16.25 -3.09
N ASP A 101 6.31 17.42 -3.13
CA ASP A 101 6.51 18.29 -1.97
C ASP A 101 5.21 18.85 -1.38
N LYS A 102 4.09 18.83 -2.13
CA LYS A 102 2.79 19.24 -1.60
C LYS A 102 2.21 18.22 -0.64
N LYS A 103 2.67 16.97 -0.71
CA LYS A 103 2.24 15.87 0.18
C LYS A 103 0.74 15.61 0.17
N GLU A 104 0.07 15.92 -0.94
CA GLU A 104 -1.38 15.72 -1.11
C GLU A 104 -1.75 14.25 -1.41
N LEU A 105 -0.75 13.37 -1.56
CA LEU A 105 -0.90 11.95 -1.83
C LEU A 105 0.27 11.19 -1.22
N MET A 106 -0.01 10.08 -0.54
CA MET A 106 1.02 9.19 -0.02
C MET A 106 0.73 7.72 -0.32
N VAL A 107 1.75 6.94 -0.65
CA VAL A 107 1.67 5.48 -0.70
C VAL A 107 2.54 4.87 0.39
N SER A 108 2.14 3.73 0.96
CA SER A 108 2.88 3.03 2.01
C SER A 108 3.21 1.63 1.51
N PRO A 109 4.27 1.46 0.72
CA PRO A 109 4.62 0.14 0.21
C PRO A 109 5.15 -0.74 1.33
N ASP A 110 4.93 -2.05 1.23
CA ASP A 110 5.46 -3.02 2.18
C ASP A 110 6.99 -3.12 2.10
N GLY A 111 7.59 -2.59 1.03
CA GLY A 111 9.02 -2.40 0.93
C GLY A 111 9.44 -1.67 -0.35
N LEU A 112 10.66 -1.18 -0.33
CA LEU A 112 11.37 -0.66 -1.49
C LEU A 112 12.57 -1.55 -1.77
N ILE A 113 12.89 -1.74 -3.04
CA ILE A 113 14.09 -2.46 -3.48
C ILE A 113 14.92 -1.43 -4.25
N PRO A 114 15.77 -0.63 -3.56
CA PRO A 114 16.42 0.52 -4.17
C PRO A 114 17.33 0.14 -5.34
N SER A 115 18.06 -0.97 -5.22
CA SER A 115 18.96 -1.50 -6.26
C SER A 115 18.24 -1.78 -7.59
N LEU A 116 16.95 -2.11 -7.54
CA LEU A 116 16.14 -2.39 -8.72
C LEU A 116 15.20 -1.23 -9.11
N LYS A 117 15.14 -0.17 -8.28
CA LYS A 117 14.12 0.89 -8.39
C LYS A 117 12.72 0.30 -8.49
N LYS A 118 12.40 -0.65 -7.59
CA LYS A 118 11.08 -1.30 -7.53
C LYS A 118 10.43 -1.16 -6.18
N GLY A 119 9.11 -1.23 -6.21
CA GLY A 119 8.29 -1.42 -5.03
C GLY A 119 8.02 -2.89 -4.73
N LEU A 120 7.84 -3.20 -3.45
CA LEU A 120 7.28 -4.46 -2.98
C LEU A 120 5.90 -4.22 -2.39
N GLU A 121 4.94 -5.07 -2.81
CA GLU A 121 3.60 -5.16 -2.24
C GLU A 121 3.33 -6.64 -1.92
N ILE A 122 3.11 -6.93 -0.65
CA ILE A 122 2.88 -8.22 -0.01
C ILE A 122 1.40 -8.31 0.35
N LYS A 123 0.79 -9.47 0.07
CA LYS A 123 -0.55 -9.78 0.56
C LYS A 123 -0.53 -11.14 1.25
N CYS A 124 -1.08 -11.16 2.47
CA CYS A 124 -1.19 -12.34 3.33
C CYS A 124 -2.67 -12.77 3.51
N PRO A 125 -3.41 -13.12 2.43
CA PRO A 125 -4.85 -13.35 2.52
C PRO A 125 -5.19 -14.69 3.21
N LYS A 126 -6.49 -15.01 3.29
CA LYS A 126 -6.97 -16.34 3.66
C LYS A 126 -6.41 -17.40 2.69
N MET A 127 -6.12 -18.61 3.19
CA MET A 127 -5.55 -19.71 2.39
C MET A 127 -6.32 -20.00 1.09
N SER A 128 -7.65 -20.06 1.13
CA SER A 128 -8.47 -20.28 -0.07
C SER A 128 -8.26 -19.20 -1.14
N THR A 129 -8.12 -17.95 -0.70
CA THR A 129 -7.84 -16.80 -1.57
C THR A 129 -6.42 -16.87 -2.13
N HIS A 130 -5.44 -17.26 -1.29
CA HIS A 130 -4.06 -17.48 -1.74
C HIS A 130 -3.97 -18.57 -2.82
N ILE A 131 -4.60 -19.73 -2.60
CA ILE A 131 -4.64 -20.83 -3.57
C ILE A 131 -5.26 -20.36 -4.89
N ARG A 132 -6.37 -19.61 -4.84
CA ARG A 132 -6.98 -19.03 -6.04
C ARG A 132 -5.99 -18.15 -6.81
N TYR A 133 -5.31 -17.25 -6.12
CA TYR A 133 -4.31 -16.37 -6.75
C TYR A 133 -3.17 -17.15 -7.41
N LEU A 134 -2.72 -18.26 -6.80
CA LEU A 134 -1.71 -19.13 -7.40
C LEU A 134 -2.21 -19.85 -8.66
N LEU A 135 -3.46 -20.33 -8.64
CA LEU A 135 -4.06 -21.02 -9.79
C LEU A 135 -4.34 -20.07 -10.96
N GLU A 136 -4.77 -18.84 -10.67
CA GLU A 136 -5.07 -17.83 -11.69
C GLU A 136 -3.79 -17.22 -12.29
N GLY A 137 -2.71 -17.15 -11.52
CA GLY A 137 -1.40 -16.68 -11.99
C GLY A 137 -1.35 -15.21 -12.43
N VAL A 138 -2.41 -14.44 -12.14
CA VAL A 138 -2.52 -13.03 -12.49
C VAL A 138 -2.69 -12.17 -11.23
N VAL A 139 -2.36 -10.88 -11.37
CA VAL A 139 -2.67 -9.91 -10.32
C VAL A 139 -4.19 -9.71 -10.27
N PRO A 140 -4.86 -9.92 -9.11
CA PRO A 140 -6.30 -9.72 -8.99
C PRO A 140 -6.68 -8.27 -9.27
N SER A 141 -7.81 -8.07 -9.95
CA SER A 141 -8.26 -6.77 -10.43
C SER A 141 -8.47 -5.75 -9.31
N GLU A 142 -8.88 -6.22 -8.12
CA GLU A 142 -9.05 -5.42 -6.90
C GLU A 142 -7.77 -4.68 -6.48
N TYR A 143 -6.60 -5.17 -6.90
CA TYR A 143 -5.33 -4.58 -6.50
C TYR A 143 -4.64 -3.78 -7.60
N ILE A 144 -5.17 -3.79 -8.83
CA ILE A 144 -4.55 -3.08 -9.97
C ILE A 144 -4.40 -1.61 -9.63
N ILE A 145 -5.44 -0.97 -9.09
CA ILE A 145 -5.42 0.45 -8.76
C ILE A 145 -4.45 0.77 -7.63
N GLN A 146 -4.39 -0.07 -6.59
CA GLN A 146 -3.39 0.08 -5.53
C GLN A 146 -1.96 0.02 -6.11
N VAL A 147 -1.69 -0.94 -7.00
CA VAL A 147 -0.40 -1.10 -7.68
C VAL A 147 -0.05 0.11 -8.55
N GLN A 148 -1.01 0.63 -9.32
CA GLN A 148 -0.80 1.80 -10.17
C GLN A 148 -0.53 3.07 -9.34
N ALA A 149 -1.26 3.29 -8.24
CA ALA A 149 -1.00 4.41 -7.33
C ALA A 149 0.43 4.34 -6.74
N ASN A 150 0.81 3.12 -6.36
CA ASN A 150 2.15 2.78 -5.88
C ASN A 150 3.24 3.09 -6.91
N LEU A 151 3.02 2.81 -8.19
CA LEU A 151 3.94 3.16 -9.28
C LEU A 151 4.04 4.67 -9.46
N TRP A 152 2.88 5.34 -9.50
CA TRP A 152 2.78 6.76 -9.75
C TRP A 152 3.56 7.59 -8.72
N ALA A 153 3.35 7.32 -7.41
CA ALA A 153 4.01 8.05 -6.33
C ALA A 153 5.53 7.85 -6.26
N ARG A 154 6.07 6.78 -6.87
CA ARG A 154 7.50 6.45 -6.78
C ARG A 154 8.31 6.84 -8.02
N ALA A 155 7.64 7.24 -9.11
CA ALA A 155 8.26 7.43 -10.42
C ALA A 155 9.14 6.23 -10.87
N TYR A 156 8.86 5.03 -10.34
CA TYR A 156 9.53 3.79 -10.70
C TYR A 156 8.82 3.13 -11.86
N GLY A 157 9.59 2.53 -12.78
CA GLY A 157 9.05 1.89 -13.99
C GLY A 157 8.29 0.58 -13.73
N GLU A 158 8.53 -0.08 -12.59
CA GLU A 158 7.90 -1.36 -12.24
C GLU A 158 7.67 -1.52 -10.73
N SER A 159 6.54 -2.13 -10.39
CA SER A 159 6.17 -2.54 -9.03
C SER A 159 6.12 -4.06 -9.00
N VAL A 160 6.92 -4.68 -8.13
CA VAL A 160 6.82 -6.12 -7.89
C VAL A 160 5.69 -6.35 -6.92
N LYS A 161 4.55 -6.78 -7.45
CA LYS A 161 3.48 -7.30 -6.62
C LYS A 161 3.71 -8.79 -6.43
N ARG A 162 3.98 -9.24 -5.20
CA ARG A 162 4.11 -10.67 -4.93
C ARG A 162 3.16 -11.06 -3.81
N ILE A 163 2.21 -11.91 -4.15
CA ILE A 163 1.34 -12.56 -3.18
C ILE A 163 2.19 -13.66 -2.58
N LEU A 164 2.64 -13.45 -1.35
CA LEU A 164 3.44 -14.38 -0.56
C LEU A 164 2.86 -14.36 0.84
N ILE A 165 2.37 -15.51 1.34
CA ILE A 165 3.09 -16.41 2.26
C ILE A 165 2.47 -17.81 2.16
N LYS A 166 3.31 -18.84 2.32
CA LYS A 166 2.90 -20.23 2.59
C LYS A 166 1.80 -20.34 3.65
#